data_AF-A0A7K1F0E6-F1
#
_entry.id   AF-A0A7K1F0E6-F1
#
_cell.length_a   1.000
_cell.length_b   1.000
_cell.length_c   1.000
_cell.angle_alpha   90.00
_cell.angle_beta   90.00
_cell.angle_gamma   90.00
#
_symmetry.space_group_name_H-M   'P 1'
#
loop_
_entity.id
_entity.type
_entity.pdbx_description
1 polymer ?
#
loop_
_entity_poly.entity_id
_entity_poly.type
_entity_poly.pdbx_seq_one_letter_code
_entity_poly.pdbx_strand_id
1 'polypeptide(L)' 'MVFTIPEGLHPDLNPLAWLVGTWRGKGRGEYPGIEPFEYNHEIVFNHDGRPFLNYYSRSWIID' A
#
# COMPACT_ATOMS: atom_id res chain seq x y z
N MET A 1 5.54 -5.52 16.79
CA MET A 1 6.55 -5.24 15.75
C MET A 1 6.88 -3.77 15.86
N VAL A 2 8.14 -3.42 16.11
CA VAL A 2 8.57 -2.02 16.19
C VAL A 2 8.88 -1.56 14.76
N PHE A 3 8.24 -0.50 14.28
CA PHE A 3 8.62 0.09 13.00
C PHE A 3 9.74 1.11 13.23
N THR A 4 10.65 1.21 12.27
CA THR A 4 11.73 2.20 12.27
C THR A 4 11.40 3.29 11.25
N ILE A 5 11.84 4.52 11.51
CA ILE A 5 11.73 5.58 10.51
C ILE A 5 12.71 5.25 9.37
N PRO A 6 12.25 5.13 8.11
CA PRO A 6 13.12 4.90 6.96
C PRO A 6 14.18 5.99 6.81
N GLU A 7 15.39 5.60 6.44
CA GLU A 7 16.47 6.54 6.20
C GLU A 7 16.11 7.49 5.05
N GLY A 8 16.34 8.79 5.23
CA GLY A 8 16.05 9.79 4.21
C GLY A 8 14.56 10.10 4.02
N LEU A 9 13.66 9.60 4.88
CA LEU A 9 12.27 10.04 4.88
C LEU A 9 12.17 11.51 5.32
N HIS A 10 11.39 12.31 4.59
CA HIS A 10 11.15 13.70 4.96
C HIS A 10 10.47 13.79 6.34
N PRO A 11 10.87 14.69 7.26
CA PRO A 11 10.32 14.75 8.62
C PRO A 11 8.79 14.87 8.71
N ASP A 12 8.18 15.62 7.79
CA ASP A 12 6.71 15.75 7.69
C ASP A 12 5.98 14.41 7.45
N LEU A 13 6.70 13.41 6.93
CA LEU A 13 6.18 12.07 6.66
C LEU A 13 6.44 11.08 7.80
N ASN A 14 7.12 11.47 8.89
CA ASN A 14 7.34 10.59 10.04
C ASN A 14 6.06 9.93 10.60
N PRO A 15 4.90 10.61 10.68
CA PRO A 15 3.63 9.98 11.09
C PRO A 15 3.15 8.87 10.13
N LEU A 16 3.62 8.89 8.88
CA LEU A 16 3.30 7.94 7.82
C LEU A 16 4.41 6.91 7.59
N ALA A 17 5.52 6.95 8.35
CA ALA A 17 6.67 6.08 8.17
C ALA A 17 6.31 4.59 8.18
N TRP A 18 5.28 4.21 8.94
CA TRP A 18 4.79 2.85 9.01
C TRP A 18 4.21 2.32 7.69
N LEU A 19 3.80 3.19 6.74
CA LEU A 19 3.30 2.80 5.44
C LEU A 19 4.40 2.39 4.47
N VAL A 20 5.62 2.91 4.62
CA VAL A 20 6.72 2.73 3.68
C VAL A 20 7.10 1.25 3.59
N GLY A 21 7.05 0.71 2.37
CA GLY A 21 7.30 -0.71 2.11
C GLY A 21 6.34 -1.30 1.09
N THR A 22 6.40 -2.63 0.95
CA THR A 22 5.51 -3.40 0.08
C THR A 22 4.52 -4.21 0.92
N TRP A 23 3.25 -4.06 0.61
CA TRP A 23 2.14 -4.75 1.26
C TRP A 23 1.51 -5.72 0.26
N ARG A 24 1.17 -6.92 0.72
CA ARG A 24 0.48 -7.93 -0.07
C ARG A 24 -0.66 -8.52 0.73
N GLY A 25 -1.80 -8.71 0.10
CA GLY A 25 -2.97 -9.30 0.74
C GLY A 25 -4.01 -9.77 -0.26
N LYS A 26 -5.06 -10.39 0.28
CA LYS A 26 -6.27 -10.76 -0.45
C LYS A 26 -7.36 -9.73 -0.19
N GLY A 27 -8.19 -9.48 -1.20
CA GLY A 27 -9.38 -8.65 -1.13
C GLY A 27 -10.59 -9.35 -1.71
N ARG A 28 -11.78 -8.84 -1.37
CA ARG A 28 -13.07 -9.29 -1.89
C ARG A 28 -13.80 -8.08 -2.49
N GLY A 29 -14.27 -8.22 -3.72
CA GLY A 29 -15.07 -7.22 -4.42
C GLY A 29 -16.55 -7.59 -4.41
N GLU A 30 -17.42 -6.62 -4.07
CA GLU A 30 -18.87 -6.80 -4.06
C GLU A 30 -19.57 -5.47 -4.38
N TYR A 31 -20.48 -5.48 -5.36
CA TYR A 31 -21.24 -4.31 -5.78
C TYR A 31 -22.56 -4.73 -6.46
N PRO A 32 -23.66 -3.96 -6.37
CA PRO A 32 -24.91 -4.30 -7.04
C PRO A 32 -24.73 -4.52 -8.55
N GLY A 33 -25.16 -5.68 -9.05
CA GLY A 33 -25.06 -6.05 -10.46
C GLY A 33 -23.70 -6.62 -10.89
N ILE A 34 -22.77 -6.85 -9.97
CA ILE A 34 -21.48 -7.50 -10.22
C ILE A 34 -21.40 -8.76 -9.33
N GLU A 35 -21.09 -9.91 -9.93
CA GLU A 35 -20.87 -11.14 -9.18
C GLU A 35 -19.68 -10.97 -8.21
N PRO A 36 -19.79 -11.42 -6.94
CA PRO A 36 -18.69 -11.34 -5.99
C PRO A 36 -17.44 -12.05 -6.50
N PHE A 37 -16.27 -11.45 -6.27
CA PHE A 37 -14.98 -12.02 -6.69
C PHE A 37 -13.89 -11.79 -5.65
N GLU A 38 -12.87 -12.65 -5.66
CA GLU A 38 -11.65 -12.47 -4.89
C GLU A 38 -10.52 -11.94 -5.77
N TYR A 39 -9.61 -11.18 -5.17
CA TYR A 39 -8.42 -10.69 -5.84
C TYR A 39 -7.23 -10.66 -4.89
N ASN A 40 -6.03 -10.79 -5.44
CA ASN A 40 -4.82 -10.41 -4.73
C ASN A 40 -4.52 -8.93 -5.00
N HIS A 41 -3.91 -8.27 -4.01
CA HIS A 41 -3.54 -6.86 -4.08
C HIS A 41 -2.12 -6.69 -3.57
N GLU A 42 -1.29 -6.02 -4.36
CA GLU A 42 0.01 -5.51 -3.95
C GLU A 42 0.02 -3.99 -3.97
N ILE A 43 0.47 -3.39 -2.88
CA ILE A 43 0.62 -1.95 -2.71
C ILE A 43 2.07 -1.64 -2.35
N VAL A 44 2.63 -0.58 -2.93
CA VAL A 44 3.94 -0.06 -2.58
C VAL A 44 3.82 1.42 -2.22
N PHE A 45 4.27 1.76 -1.00
CA PHE A 45 4.55 3.13 -0.62
C PHE A 45 6.07 3.33 -0.61
N ASN A 46 6.55 4.31 -1.36
CA ASN A 46 7.98 4.65 -1.45
C ASN A 46 8.19 6.17 -1.30
N HIS A 47 9.43 6.61 -1.10
CA HIS A 47 9.80 8.03 -1.02
C HIS A 47 11.15 8.28 -1.69
N ASP A 48 11.42 9.54 -2.03
CA ASP A 48 12.71 10.01 -2.53
C ASP A 48 13.29 11.17 -1.71
N GLY A 49 12.75 11.38 -0.50
CA GLY A 49 13.19 12.41 0.46
C GLY A 49 12.44 13.74 0.38
N ARG A 50 11.56 13.91 -0.62
CA ARG A 50 10.62 15.04 -0.70
C ARG A 50 9.38 14.80 0.17
N PRO A 51 8.58 15.84 0.48
CA PRO A 51 7.43 15.74 1.40
C PRO A 51 6.19 15.09 0.75
N PHE A 52 6.36 13.95 0.07
CA PHE A 52 5.26 13.12 -0.42
C PHE A 52 5.68 11.64 -0.49
N LEU A 53 4.68 10.75 -0.54
CA LEU A 53 4.89 9.33 -0.81
C LEU A 53 4.49 9.02 -2.26
N ASN A 54 5.30 8.22 -2.93
CA ASN A 54 4.91 7.54 -4.15
C ASN A 54 4.01 6.35 -3.80
N TYR A 55 2.89 6.23 -4.50
CA TYR A 55 1.94 5.13 -4.34
C TYR A 55 1.81 4.34 -5.63
N TYR A 56 2.03 3.04 -5.54
CA TYR A 56 1.74 2.09 -6.62
C TYR A 56 0.82 1.00 -6.10
N SER A 57 -0.16 0.64 -6.92
CA SER A 57 -1.16 -0.37 -6.58
C SER A 57 -1.46 -1.21 -7.81
N ARG A 58 -1.39 -2.52 -7.66
CA ARG A 58 -1.83 -3.48 -8.66
C ARG A 58 -2.68 -4.57 -8.03
N SER A 59 -3.77 -4.93 -8.68
CA SER A 59 -4.62 -6.03 -8.29
C SER A 59 -4.82 -6.98 -9.47
N TRP A 60 -5.10 -8.24 -9.16
CA TRP A 60 -5.45 -9.25 -10.15
C TRP A 60 -6.45 -10.22 -9.54
N ILE A 61 -7.45 -10.60 -10.34
CA ILE A 61 -8.47 -11.58 -9.96
C ILE A 61 -7.75 -12.91 -9.67
N ILE A 62 -8.21 -13.59 -8.62
CA ILE A 62 -7.78 -14.94 -8.26
C ILE A 62 -8.98 -15.89 -8.29
N ASP A 63 -8.68 -17.18 -8.39
CA ASP A 63 -9.68 -18.26 -8.44
C ASP A 63 -10.49 -18.38 -7.13
#